data_AF-A0A7S0DLC9-F1
#
_entry.id   AF-A0A7S0DLC9-F1
#
_cell.length_a   1.000
_cell.length_b   1.000
_cell.length_c   1.000
_cell.angle_alpha   90.00
_cell.angle_beta   90.00
_cell.angle_gamma   90.00
#
_symmetry.space_group_name_H-M   'P 1'
#
loop_
_entity.id
_entity.type
_entity.pdbx_description
1 polymer ?
#
loop_
_entity_poly.entity_id
_entity_poly.type
_entity_poly.pdbx_seq_one_letter_code
_entity_poly.pdbx_strand_id
1 'polypeptide(L)'
;MLGMNALMEAFPSGFSCLAIFSNQFGHQTNTRDAEIEPALKHLRPGNGFVAKFPMFARVHVNGAQEIPVFTYLKQALPIPTGAGGMHIMSSPTGIIWKPVKRSDVSWNFEKFLVSKEGIPLKRYSSKTPVLDIKKARLPLHLPEHTTYTPTLSIP
;
A
#
# COMPACT_ATOMS: atom_id res chain seq x y z
N MET A 1 -5.50 10.72 0.55
CA MET A 1 -5.13 11.09 -0.83
C MET A 1 -4.37 12.43 -0.91
N LEU A 2 -4.82 13.50 -0.24
CA LEU A 2 -4.08 14.79 -0.21
C LEU A 2 -2.59 14.65 0.17
N GLY A 3 -2.28 13.89 1.22
CA GLY A 3 -0.88 13.64 1.61
C GLY A 3 -0.05 12.91 0.55
N MET A 4 -0.68 12.11 -0.32
CA MET A 4 0.03 11.44 -1.43
C MET A 4 0.34 12.44 -2.56
N ASN A 5 -0.56 13.38 -2.86
CA ASN A 5 -0.25 14.48 -3.79
C ASN A 5 0.91 15.32 -3.26
N ALA A 6 0.91 15.67 -1.97
CA ALA A 6 2.01 16.40 -1.35
C ALA A 6 3.34 15.63 -1.41
N LEU A 7 3.29 14.29 -1.33
CA LEU A 7 4.47 13.45 -1.48
C LEU A 7 4.99 13.43 -2.94
N MET A 8 4.10 13.33 -3.92
CA MET A 8 4.45 13.45 -5.35
C MET A 8 5.07 14.82 -5.68
N GLU A 9 4.58 15.88 -5.07
CA GLU A 9 5.14 17.23 -5.24
C GLU A 9 6.51 17.37 -4.57
N ALA A 10 6.71 16.75 -3.41
CA ALA A 10 7.98 16.78 -2.70
C ALA A 10 9.09 15.98 -3.41
N PHE A 11 8.72 14.99 -4.23
CA PHE A 11 9.64 14.15 -5.00
C PHE A 11 9.20 14.09 -6.47
N PRO A 12 9.43 15.18 -7.24
CA PRO A 12 8.92 15.31 -8.60
C PRO A 12 9.56 14.32 -9.59
N SER A 13 10.69 13.72 -9.24
CA SER A 13 11.38 12.71 -10.04
C SER A 13 11.89 11.56 -9.17
N GLY A 14 12.00 10.37 -9.77
CA GLY A 14 12.53 9.19 -9.10
C GLY A 14 11.60 8.55 -8.07
N PHE A 15 10.37 9.04 -7.91
CA PHE A 15 9.36 8.51 -7.01
C PHE A 15 7.98 8.55 -7.68
N SER A 16 7.15 7.53 -7.40
CA SER A 16 5.75 7.52 -7.84
C SER A 16 4.88 6.83 -6.79
N CYS A 17 3.71 7.41 -6.55
CA CYS A 17 2.66 6.77 -5.80
C CYS A 17 1.81 5.93 -6.75
N LEU A 18 1.29 4.80 -6.28
CA LEU A 18 0.28 4.02 -7.00
C LEU A 18 -0.90 3.82 -6.06
N ALA A 19 -2.11 4.13 -6.53
CA ALA A 19 -3.32 3.93 -5.75
C ALA A 19 -4.05 2.67 -6.20
N ILE A 20 -4.04 1.66 -5.32
CA ILE A 20 -4.78 0.42 -5.49
C ILE A 20 -6.02 0.48 -4.61
N PHE A 21 -7.19 0.30 -5.23
CA PHE A 21 -8.46 0.35 -4.54
C PHE A 21 -8.92 -1.05 -4.14
N SER A 22 -9.54 -1.16 -2.97
CA SER A 22 -10.15 -2.41 -2.50
C SER A 22 -11.38 -2.12 -1.67
N ASN A 23 -12.41 -2.93 -1.85
CA ASN A 23 -13.65 -2.80 -1.09
C ASN A 23 -13.73 -3.76 0.11
N GLN A 24 -12.62 -4.42 0.46
CA GLN A 24 -12.57 -5.44 1.51
C GLN A 24 -12.66 -4.88 2.95
N PHE A 25 -12.48 -3.57 3.11
CA PHE A 25 -12.36 -2.92 4.42
C PHE A 25 -13.55 -1.99 4.66
N GLY A 26 -14.54 -2.47 5.42
CA GLY A 26 -15.74 -1.72 5.78
C GLY A 26 -16.54 -1.20 4.59
N HIS A 27 -16.39 -1.82 3.41
CA HIS A 27 -17.06 -1.44 2.17
C HIS A 27 -16.89 0.05 1.79
N GLN A 28 -15.72 0.62 2.07
CA GLN A 28 -15.44 2.05 1.88
C GLN A 28 -15.14 2.43 0.42
N THR A 29 -15.15 1.49 -0.52
CA THR A 29 -15.00 1.73 -1.97
C THR A 29 -16.12 1.01 -2.74
N ASN A 30 -17.36 1.30 -2.32
CA ASN A 30 -18.58 0.76 -2.92
C ASN A 30 -18.91 1.33 -4.30
N THR A 31 -18.34 2.48 -4.64
CA THR A 31 -18.49 3.08 -5.97
C THR A 31 -17.92 2.18 -7.06
N ARG A 32 -18.44 2.30 -8.28
CA ARG A 32 -17.86 1.65 -9.46
C ARG A 32 -16.51 2.27 -9.80
N ASP A 33 -15.67 1.53 -10.51
CA ASP A 33 -14.32 2.00 -10.85
C ASP A 33 -14.34 3.34 -11.62
N ALA A 34 -15.28 3.49 -12.54
CA ALA A 34 -15.50 4.75 -13.29
C ALA A 34 -16.00 5.92 -12.43
N GLU A 35 -16.51 5.66 -11.23
CA GLU A 35 -17.04 6.67 -10.31
C GLU A 35 -16.02 7.12 -9.26
N ILE A 36 -14.89 6.41 -9.13
CA ILE A 36 -13.86 6.72 -8.13
C ILE A 36 -13.31 8.13 -8.32
N GLU A 37 -12.90 8.48 -9.54
CA GLU A 37 -12.37 9.81 -9.85
C GLU A 37 -13.40 10.94 -9.60
N PRO A 38 -14.63 10.85 -10.15
CA PRO A 38 -15.69 11.80 -9.82
C PRO A 38 -15.94 11.93 -8.31
N ALA A 39 -15.99 10.81 -7.58
CA ALA A 39 -16.22 10.82 -6.14
C ALA A 39 -15.08 11.51 -5.38
N LEU A 40 -13.82 11.27 -5.77
CA LEU A 40 -12.67 11.95 -5.18
C LEU A 40 -12.70 13.46 -5.46
N LYS A 41 -13.08 13.86 -6.68
CA LYS A 41 -13.14 15.26 -7.12
C LYS A 41 -14.28 16.05 -6.47
N HIS A 42 -15.44 15.43 -6.30
CA HIS A 42 -16.67 16.13 -5.92
C HIS A 42 -17.16 15.81 -4.49
N LEU A 43 -16.81 14.67 -3.92
CA LEU A 43 -17.35 14.23 -2.62
C LEU A 43 -16.29 14.21 -1.53
N ARG A 44 -15.30 13.32 -1.63
CA ARG A 44 -14.22 13.20 -0.65
C ARG A 44 -12.96 12.68 -1.34
N PRO A 45 -11.85 13.44 -1.40
CA PRO A 45 -11.62 14.70 -0.69
C PRO A 45 -12.51 15.88 -1.10
N GLY A 46 -13.08 15.87 -2.31
CA GLY A 46 -13.89 16.98 -2.81
C GLY A 46 -13.04 18.16 -3.27
N ASN A 47 -13.65 19.34 -3.38
CA ASN A 47 -12.99 20.61 -3.73
C ASN A 47 -12.15 20.56 -5.02
N GLY A 48 -12.59 19.80 -6.03
CA GLY A 48 -11.88 19.70 -7.30
C GLY A 48 -10.58 18.89 -7.22
N PHE A 49 -10.41 18.06 -6.19
CA PHE A 49 -9.24 17.20 -6.05
C PHE A 49 -8.98 16.36 -7.31
N VAL A 50 -7.72 16.35 -7.75
CA VAL A 50 -7.22 15.50 -8.83
C VAL A 50 -5.98 14.77 -8.32
N ALA A 51 -5.93 13.44 -8.49
CA ALA A 51 -4.78 12.65 -8.11
C ALA A 51 -3.60 12.96 -9.04
N LYS A 52 -2.40 13.16 -8.46
CA LYS A 52 -1.15 13.36 -9.22
C LYS A 52 -0.41 12.06 -9.49
N PHE A 53 -1.11 10.93 -9.44
CA PHE A 53 -0.54 9.61 -9.51
C PHE A 53 -1.54 8.61 -10.10
N PRO A 54 -1.06 7.49 -10.70
CA PRO A 54 -1.93 6.48 -11.27
C PRO A 54 -2.88 5.84 -10.26
N MET A 55 -4.12 5.67 -10.68
CA MET A 55 -5.18 4.98 -9.96
C MET A 55 -5.58 3.74 -10.76
N PHE A 56 -5.68 2.59 -10.09
CA PHE A 56 -5.98 1.32 -10.72
C PHE A 56 -7.41 0.86 -10.41
N ALA A 57 -7.89 -0.10 -11.20
CA ALA A 57 -9.15 -0.79 -10.94
C ALA A 57 -9.19 -1.41 -9.53
N ARG A 58 -10.40 -1.65 -9.01
CA ARG A 58 -10.55 -2.30 -7.71
C ARG A 58 -10.10 -3.74 -7.78
N VAL A 59 -9.43 -4.18 -6.72
CA VAL A 59 -8.91 -5.54 -6.61
C VAL A 59 -9.11 -6.09 -5.19
N HIS A 60 -8.97 -7.40 -5.09
CA HIS A 60 -8.77 -8.07 -3.81
C HIS A 60 -7.29 -8.00 -3.43
N VAL A 61 -7.02 -7.58 -2.21
CA VAL A 61 -5.67 -7.50 -1.63
C VAL A 61 -5.44 -8.59 -0.58
N ASN A 62 -6.51 -9.23 -0.12
CA ASN A 62 -6.51 -10.34 0.82
C ASN A 62 -7.41 -11.50 0.34
N GLY A 63 -7.18 -12.69 0.89
CA GLY A 63 -7.98 -13.89 0.64
C GLY A 63 -7.61 -14.63 -0.64
N ALA A 64 -8.42 -15.61 -1.02
CA ALA A 64 -8.12 -16.52 -2.13
C ALA A 64 -8.05 -15.83 -3.50
N GLN A 65 -8.73 -14.69 -3.64
CA GLN A 65 -8.76 -13.89 -4.88
C GLN A 65 -7.74 -12.74 -4.86
N GLU A 66 -6.87 -12.67 -3.86
CA GLU A 66 -5.85 -11.61 -3.79
C GLU A 66 -4.95 -11.62 -5.03
N ILE A 67 -4.64 -10.44 -5.55
CA ILE A 67 -3.79 -10.34 -6.73
C ILE A 67 -2.32 -10.66 -6.40
N PRO A 68 -1.53 -11.20 -7.35
CA PRO A 68 -0.17 -11.67 -7.08
C PRO A 68 0.77 -10.64 -6.46
N VAL A 69 0.65 -9.36 -6.85
CA VAL A 69 1.49 -8.29 -6.30
C VAL A 69 1.27 -8.11 -4.79
N PHE A 70 0.03 -8.26 -4.29
CA PHE A 70 -0.24 -8.18 -2.85
C PHE A 70 0.20 -9.43 -2.11
N THR A 71 0.13 -10.62 -2.74
CA THR A 71 0.75 -11.83 -2.17
C THR A 71 2.25 -11.61 -1.97
N TYR A 72 2.95 -11.15 -3.00
CA TYR A 72 4.39 -10.88 -2.97
C TYR A 72 4.75 -9.85 -1.88
N LEU A 73 4.08 -8.70 -1.87
CA LEU A 73 4.34 -7.62 -0.92
C LEU A 73 4.10 -8.06 0.54
N LYS A 74 3.01 -8.79 0.80
CA LYS A 74 2.69 -9.29 2.15
C LYS A 74 3.62 -10.42 2.60
N GLN A 75 4.16 -11.23 1.69
CA GLN A 75 5.15 -12.24 2.03
C GLN A 75 6.51 -11.63 2.36
N ALA A 76 6.97 -10.67 1.55
CA ALA A 76 8.23 -9.97 1.78
C ALA A 76 8.20 -9.11 3.05
N LEU A 77 7.07 -8.48 3.34
CA LEU A 77 6.89 -7.59 4.48
C LEU A 77 5.63 -7.98 5.27
N PRO A 78 5.69 -9.03 6.11
CA PRO A 78 4.49 -9.58 6.76
C PRO A 78 3.91 -8.67 7.84
N ILE A 79 4.72 -7.82 8.47
CA ILE A 79 4.31 -6.96 9.57
C ILE A 79 4.50 -5.49 9.19
N PRO A 80 3.44 -4.67 9.17
CA PRO A 80 3.56 -3.24 8.96
C PRO A 80 4.23 -2.54 10.14
N THR A 81 5.07 -1.55 9.84
CA THR A 81 5.66 -0.64 10.82
C THR A 81 4.67 0.47 11.22
N GLY A 82 4.72 0.90 12.48
CA GLY A 82 3.85 1.94 13.03
C GLY A 82 2.75 1.41 13.97
N ALA A 83 2.00 2.33 14.57
CA ALA A 83 0.99 2.00 15.57
C ALA A 83 -0.11 1.09 14.99
N GLY A 84 -0.42 0.01 15.70
CA GLY A 84 -1.43 -0.97 15.29
C GLY A 84 -0.94 -2.02 14.29
N GLY A 85 0.34 -2.06 13.95
CA GLY A 85 0.85 -2.99 12.94
C GLY A 85 0.81 -4.48 13.32
N MET A 86 0.56 -4.80 14.59
CA MET A 86 0.42 -6.18 15.09
C MET A 86 -1.03 -6.69 15.08
N HIS A 87 -2.01 -5.82 14.80
CA HIS A 87 -3.43 -6.19 14.81
C HIS A 87 -4.01 -6.12 13.39
N ILE A 88 -4.56 -7.23 12.90
CA ILE A 88 -5.25 -7.26 11.59
C ILE A 88 -6.57 -6.50 11.66
N MET A 89 -7.39 -6.78 12.67
CA MET A 89 -8.70 -6.16 12.83
C MET A 89 -9.09 -6.21 14.31
N SER A 90 -9.77 -5.17 14.80
CA SER A 90 -10.28 -5.15 16.18
C SER A 90 -11.52 -6.02 16.37
N SER A 91 -12.29 -6.25 15.31
CA SER A 91 -13.48 -7.13 15.31
C SER A 91 -13.36 -8.21 14.24
N PRO A 92 -13.60 -9.49 14.55
CA PRO A 92 -13.67 -10.56 13.56
C PRO A 92 -14.73 -10.33 12.48
N THR A 93 -15.82 -9.62 12.79
CA THR A 93 -16.90 -9.33 11.83
C THR A 93 -16.47 -8.39 10.70
N GLY A 94 -15.37 -7.65 10.87
CA GLY A 94 -14.78 -6.82 9.83
C GLY A 94 -14.00 -7.60 8.78
N ILE A 95 -13.74 -8.90 9.00
CA ILE A 95 -12.97 -9.74 8.10
C ILE A 95 -13.94 -10.52 7.21
N ILE A 96 -14.06 -10.09 5.95
CA ILE A 96 -14.99 -10.67 4.97
C ILE A 96 -14.29 -11.57 3.93
N TRP A 97 -12.98 -11.77 4.06
CA TRP A 97 -12.19 -12.58 3.14
C TRP A 97 -11.76 -13.90 3.79
N LYS A 98 -11.49 -14.90 2.93
CA LYS A 98 -10.93 -16.19 3.33
C LYS A 98 -9.94 -16.68 2.27
N PRO A 99 -8.90 -17.45 2.64
CA PRO A 99 -8.43 -17.67 4.02
C PRO A 99 -7.87 -16.38 4.64
N VAL A 100 -7.81 -16.33 5.97
CA VAL A 100 -7.19 -15.22 6.71
C VAL A 100 -5.75 -15.58 7.02
N LYS A 101 -4.82 -14.66 6.72
CA LYS A 101 -3.38 -14.83 6.97
C LYS A 101 -2.89 -13.77 7.95
N ARG A 102 -1.86 -14.10 8.74
CA ARG A 102 -1.23 -13.15 9.68
C ARG A 102 -0.67 -11.90 8.99
N SER A 103 -0.27 -12.02 7.73
CA SER A 103 0.30 -10.94 6.94
C SER A 103 -0.73 -10.09 6.20
N ASP A 104 -2.03 -10.38 6.31
CA ASP A 104 -3.09 -9.68 5.59
C ASP A 104 -3.04 -8.17 5.82
N VAL A 105 -3.45 -7.40 4.80
CA VAL A 105 -3.66 -5.97 4.94
C VAL A 105 -4.76 -5.76 5.98
N SER A 106 -4.51 -4.86 6.92
CA SER A 106 -5.37 -4.65 8.09
C SER A 106 -6.53 -3.70 7.78
N TRP A 107 -6.26 -2.63 7.02
CA TRP A 107 -7.24 -1.59 6.72
C TRP A 107 -6.87 -0.76 5.48
N ASN A 108 -7.79 0.11 5.07
CA ASN A 108 -7.53 1.11 4.03
C ASN A 108 -6.31 1.97 4.36
N PHE A 109 -5.60 2.40 3.31
CA PHE A 109 -4.40 3.23 3.38
C PHE A 109 -3.18 2.56 4.04
N GLU A 110 -3.07 1.24 4.08
CA GLU A 110 -1.76 0.62 4.32
C GLU A 110 -0.81 0.92 3.16
N LYS A 111 0.49 1.11 3.42
CA LYS A 111 1.45 1.54 2.39
C LYS A 111 2.63 0.57 2.28
N PHE A 112 3.06 0.33 1.05
CA PHE A 112 4.29 -0.40 0.73
C PHE A 112 5.22 0.54 -0.03
N LEU A 113 6.45 0.67 0.46
CA LEU A 113 7.53 1.32 -0.24
C LEU A 113 8.31 0.25 -1.00
N VAL A 114 8.45 0.44 -2.30
CA VAL A 114 9.11 -0.48 -3.22
C VAL A 114 10.20 0.28 -3.96
N SER A 115 11.36 -0.35 -4.17
CA SER A 115 12.46 0.23 -4.95
C SER A 115 12.13 0.24 -6.45
N LYS A 116 12.96 0.90 -7.26
CA LYS A 116 12.80 0.93 -8.72
C LYS A 116 12.98 -0.46 -9.36
N GLU A 117 13.71 -1.33 -8.68
CA GLU A 117 13.99 -2.72 -9.06
C GLU A 117 12.85 -3.67 -8.61
N GLY A 118 11.77 -3.16 -8.01
CA GLY A 118 10.64 -3.97 -7.55
C GLY A 118 10.86 -4.64 -6.19
N ILE A 119 11.88 -4.23 -5.43
CA ILE A 119 12.21 -4.80 -4.12
C ILE A 119 11.39 -4.10 -3.03
N PRO A 120 10.58 -4.80 -2.22
CA PRO A 120 9.84 -4.20 -1.12
C PRO A 120 10.81 -3.76 -0.01
N LEU A 121 10.85 -2.46 0.28
CA LEU A 121 11.77 -1.88 1.25
C LEU A 121 11.12 -1.71 2.63
N LYS A 122 9.85 -1.30 2.68
CA LYS A 122 9.17 -1.04 3.94
C LYS A 122 7.65 -1.07 3.82
N ARG A 123 6.99 -1.59 4.86
CA ARG A 123 5.53 -1.61 4.98
C ARG A 123 5.12 -0.71 6.13
N TYR A 124 4.11 0.13 5.93
CA TYR A 124 3.62 1.09 6.89
C TYR A 124 2.15 0.84 7.17
N SER A 125 1.77 0.85 8.44
CA SER A 125 0.38 0.69 8.88
C SER A 125 -0.54 1.75 8.28
N SER A 126 -1.84 1.46 8.26
CA SER A 126 -2.89 2.41 7.85
C SER A 126 -2.82 3.75 8.61
N LYS A 127 -2.45 3.69 9.89
CA LYS A 127 -2.37 4.84 10.81
C LYS A 127 -1.12 5.69 10.62
N THR A 128 -0.08 5.19 9.94
CA THR A 128 1.14 5.94 9.70
C THR A 128 0.84 7.15 8.80
N PRO A 129 1.09 8.40 9.25
CA PRO A 129 0.91 9.60 8.43
C PRO A 129 1.83 9.58 7.22
N VAL A 130 1.31 9.98 6.05
CA VAL A 130 2.10 10.01 4.80
C VAL A 130 3.31 10.94 4.92
N LEU A 131 3.18 12.03 5.67
CA LEU A 131 4.28 12.97 5.90
C LEU A 131 5.45 12.37 6.68
N ASP A 132 5.22 11.33 7.49
CA ASP A 132 6.30 10.65 8.21
C ASP A 132 7.07 9.69 7.30
N ILE A 133 6.46 9.24 6.18
CA ILE A 133 7.16 8.48 5.14
C ILE A 133 8.24 9.34 4.49
N LYS A 134 7.99 10.66 4.31
CA LYS A 134 8.99 11.60 3.79
C LYS A 134 10.23 11.69 4.70
N LYS A 135 10.04 11.62 6.02
CA LYS A 135 11.12 11.74 7.02
C LYS A 135 11.95 10.47 7.14
N ALA A 136 11.31 9.31 6.96
CA ALA A 136 12.01 8.04 6.86
C ALA A 136 12.79 8.03 5.54
N ARG A 137 13.99 8.66 5.55
CA ARG A 137 14.98 8.71 4.45
C ARG A 137 14.69 7.59 3.46
N LEU A 138 13.98 7.90 2.37
CA LEU A 138 13.98 7.06 1.18
C LEU A 138 15.46 6.83 0.91
N PRO A 139 15.98 5.59 0.94
CA PRO A 139 17.36 5.36 0.53
C PRO A 139 17.40 5.61 -0.97
N LEU A 140 17.47 6.88 -1.35
CA LEU A 140 17.85 7.35 -2.67
C LEU A 140 19.38 7.21 -2.88
N HIS A 141 20.08 6.64 -1.91
CA HIS A 141 21.33 5.92 -2.10
C HIS A 141 21.10 4.48 -1.69
N LEU A 142 20.89 3.62 -2.70
CA LEU A 142 21.16 2.20 -2.55
C LEU A 142 22.67 2.06 -2.27
N PRO A 143 23.11 1.14 -1.39
CA PRO A 143 24.53 0.79 -1.35
C PRO A 143 24.92 0.26 -2.72
N GLU A 144 25.95 0.85 -3.32
CA GLU A 144 26.57 0.31 -4.53
C GLU A 144 26.98 -1.14 -4.25
N HIS A 145 26.53 -2.05 -5.11
CA HIS A 145 26.98 -3.43 -5.23
C HIS A 145 27.09 -4.23 -3.91
N THR A 146 25.98 -4.79 -3.44
CA THR A 146 26.05 -6.03 -2.66
C THR A 146 25.72 -7.19 -3.59
N THR A 147 26.75 -7.85 -4.09
CA THR A 147 26.62 -9.11 -4.84
C THR A 147 26.03 -10.16 -3.91
N TYR A 148 24.74 -10.44 -4.06
CA TYR A 148 24.10 -11.57 -3.39
C TYR A 148 24.43 -12.84 -4.19
N THR A 149 25.42 -13.60 -3.74
CA THR A 149 25.63 -14.99 -4.18
C THR A 149 24.67 -15.90 -3.42
N PRO A 150 23.75 -16.61 -4.08
CA PRO A 150 22.90 -17.58 -3.40
C PRO A 150 23.72 -18.84 -3.07
N THR A 151 23.98 -19.08 -1.79
CA THR A 151 24.42 -20.39 -1.31
C THR A 151 23.22 -21.34 -1.30
N LEU A 152 23.09 -22.11 -2.39
CA LEU A 152 22.29 -23.33 -2.38
C LEU A 152 22.96 -24.33 -1.43
N SER A 153 22.42 -24.45 -0.21
CA SER A 153 22.59 -25.64 0.61
C SER A 153 21.30 -26.42 0.53
N ILE A 154 21.32 -27.47 -0.27
CA ILE A 154 20.25 -28.48 -0.34
C ILE A 154 20.64 -29.57 0.68
N PRO A 155 19.73 -30.01 1.58
CA PRO A 155 19.94 -31.20 2.41
C PRO A 155 19.84 -32.50 1.60
#